data_AF-A0A2N0R4C1-F1
#
_entry.id   AF-A0A2N0R4C1-F1
#
_cell.length_a   1.000
_cell.length_b   1.000
_cell.length_c   1.000
_cell.angle_alpha   90.00
_cell.angle_beta   90.00
_cell.angle_gamma   90.00
#
_symmetry.space_group_name_H-M   'P 1'
#
loop_
_entity.id
_entity.type
_entity.pdbx_description
1 polymer ?
#
loop_
_entity_poly.entity_id
_entity_poly.type
_entity_poly.pdbx_seq_one_letter_code
_entity_poly.pdbx_strand_id
1 'polypeptide(L)'
;MENVFRHMIDNGIESKGVAYYYLLLGYTRVQGFNKALQTCRLMIKSGIEPKISTYNALLSLFTEKGGKKGARLLFREMQRFGLSPDVYTYTSLINAYVKAADIKSRKILSEMKKAGIEPSITCNI
;
A
#
# COMPACT_ATOMS: atom_id res chain seq x y z
N MET A 1 -21.72 -3.28 2.21
CA MET A 1 -20.56 -3.10 3.14
C MET A 1 -20.05 -1.67 3.18
N GLU A 2 -19.67 -1.05 2.05
CA GLU A 2 -19.13 0.33 2.01
C GLU A 2 -20.09 1.38 2.62
N ASN A 3 -21.39 1.27 2.38
CA ASN A 3 -22.39 2.19 2.96
C ASN A 3 -22.59 2.02 4.47
N VAL A 4 -22.56 0.78 4.96
CA VAL A 4 -22.68 0.49 6.41
C VAL A 4 -21.46 1.02 7.14
N PHE A 5 -20.27 0.88 6.54
CA PHE A 5 -19.05 1.37 7.14
C PHE A 5 -18.99 2.89 7.20
N ARG A 6 -19.33 3.60 6.11
CA ARG A 6 -19.45 5.07 6.15
C ARG A 6 -20.44 5.51 7.22
N HIS A 7 -21.61 4.87 7.26
CA HIS A 7 -22.60 5.15 8.28
C HIS A 7 -22.06 4.94 9.70
N MET A 8 -21.30 3.88 9.96
CA MET A 8 -20.65 3.68 11.26
C MET A 8 -19.68 4.82 11.60
N ILE A 9 -18.85 5.25 10.63
CA ILE A 9 -17.90 6.35 10.85
C ILE A 9 -18.61 7.70 11.06
N ASP A 10 -19.59 8.02 10.21
CA ASP A 10 -20.32 9.30 10.26
C ASP A 10 -21.15 9.44 11.55
N ASN A 11 -21.51 8.31 12.18
CA ASN A 11 -22.21 8.26 13.47
C ASN A 11 -21.26 8.07 14.67
N GLY A 12 -19.94 8.20 14.48
CA GLY A 12 -18.96 8.08 15.55
C GLY A 12 -18.83 6.67 16.14
N ILE A 13 -19.34 5.65 15.45
CA ILE A 13 -19.19 4.25 15.86
C ILE A 13 -17.76 3.82 15.54
N GLU A 14 -17.01 3.48 16.59
CA GLU A 14 -15.63 3.04 16.49
C GLU A 14 -15.53 1.75 15.65
N SER A 15 -15.06 1.89 14.42
CA SER A 15 -14.76 0.75 13.54
C SER A 15 -13.42 0.15 13.94
N LYS A 16 -13.38 -1.13 14.32
CA LYS A 16 -12.11 -1.84 14.59
C LYS A 16 -11.22 -1.90 13.33
N GLY A 17 -9.89 -1.88 13.50
CA GLY A 17 -8.91 -1.90 12.39
C GLY A 17 -9.08 -3.05 11.38
N VAL A 18 -9.75 -4.14 11.77
CA VAL A 18 -10.10 -5.27 10.91
C VAL A 18 -11.08 -4.88 9.79
N ALA A 19 -12.04 -3.98 10.05
CA ALA A 19 -13.03 -3.58 9.05
C ALA A 19 -12.44 -2.64 7.99
N TYR A 20 -11.51 -1.76 8.40
CA TYR A 20 -10.66 -0.98 7.48
C TYR A 20 -9.82 -1.88 6.57
N TYR A 21 -9.20 -2.93 7.14
CA TYR A 21 -8.41 -3.90 6.39
C TYR A 21 -9.22 -4.64 5.32
N TYR A 22 -10.43 -5.11 5.65
CA TYR A 22 -11.30 -5.79 4.67
C TYR A 22 -11.83 -4.84 3.59
N LEU A 23 -12.10 -3.57 3.90
CA LEU A 23 -12.44 -2.57 2.88
C LEU A 23 -11.28 -2.28 1.93
N LEU A 24 -10.07 -2.16 2.47
CA LEU A 24 -8.85 -2.02 1.68
C LEU A 24 -8.64 -3.21 0.74
N LEU A 25 -8.80 -4.44 1.25
CA LEU A 25 -8.78 -5.66 0.43
C LEU A 25 -9.93 -5.74 -0.59
N GLY A 26 -11.08 -5.14 -0.29
CA GLY A 26 -12.19 -5.04 -1.23
C GLY A 26 -11.86 -4.13 -2.41
N TYR A 27 -11.32 -2.94 -2.16
CA TYR A 27 -11.01 -1.97 -3.22
C TYR A 27 -9.85 -2.36 -4.12
N THR A 28 -8.90 -3.12 -3.59
CA THR A 28 -7.81 -3.67 -4.40
C THR A 28 -8.33 -4.66 -5.44
N ARG A 29 -9.42 -5.41 -5.17
CA ARG A 29 -10.06 -6.31 -6.13
C ARG A 29 -10.74 -5.56 -7.28
N VAL A 30 -11.44 -4.46 -7.00
CA VAL A 30 -12.16 -3.64 -8.01
C VAL A 30 -11.35 -2.49 -8.62
N GLN A 31 -10.03 -2.46 -8.45
CA GLN A 31 -9.15 -1.37 -8.96
C GLN A 31 -9.50 0.03 -8.42
N GLY A 32 -10.16 0.10 -7.27
CA GLY A 32 -10.61 1.34 -6.65
C GLY A 32 -9.48 2.09 -5.94
N PHE A 33 -8.46 2.54 -6.68
CA PHE A 33 -7.23 3.14 -6.13
C PHE A 33 -7.50 4.31 -5.19
N ASN A 34 -8.37 5.23 -5.63
CA ASN A 34 -8.76 6.40 -4.83
C ASN A 34 -9.50 5.97 -3.56
N LYS A 35 -10.31 4.91 -3.65
CA LYS A 35 -11.06 4.39 -2.49
C LYS A 35 -10.11 3.71 -1.49
N ALA A 36 -9.15 2.91 -1.95
CA ALA A 36 -8.14 2.32 -1.08
C ALA A 36 -7.34 3.40 -0.32
N LEU A 37 -6.86 4.43 -1.01
CA LEU A 37 -6.18 5.56 -0.38
C LEU A 37 -7.09 6.33 0.59
N GLN A 38 -8.34 6.59 0.22
CA GLN A 38 -9.32 7.23 1.11
C GLN A 38 -9.56 6.41 2.37
N THR A 39 -9.66 5.08 2.25
CA THR A 39 -9.86 4.18 3.39
C THR A 39 -8.63 4.14 4.31
N CYS A 40 -7.40 4.14 3.78
CA CYS A 40 -6.20 4.30 4.59
C CYS A 40 -6.21 5.61 5.37
N ARG A 41 -6.50 6.73 4.70
CA ARG A 41 -6.60 8.05 5.35
C ARG A 41 -7.70 8.09 6.40
N LEU A 42 -8.81 7.41 6.16
CA LEU A 42 -9.92 7.35 7.10
C LEU A 42 -9.57 6.52 8.33
N MET A 43 -8.86 5.40 8.16
CA MET A 43 -8.32 4.59 9.26
C MET A 43 -7.47 5.44 10.21
N ILE A 44 -6.59 6.27 9.64
CA ILE A 44 -5.74 7.19 10.41
C ILE A 44 -6.55 8.29 11.09
N LYS A 45 -7.52 8.91 10.38
CA LYS A 45 -8.41 9.92 10.98
C LYS A 45 -9.23 9.37 12.16
N SER A 46 -9.54 8.07 12.14
CA SER A 46 -10.22 7.38 13.24
C SER A 46 -9.27 6.95 14.36
N GLY A 47 -8.01 7.39 14.37
CA GLY A 47 -7.02 7.05 15.41
C GLY A 47 -6.45 5.64 15.29
N ILE A 48 -6.67 4.96 14.16
CA ILE A 48 -6.19 3.60 13.95
C ILE A 48 -4.92 3.65 13.11
N GLU A 49 -3.82 3.19 13.70
CA GLU A 49 -2.54 3.17 13.02
C GLU A 49 -2.47 2.06 11.96
N PRO A 50 -2.23 2.40 10.68
CA PRO A 50 -2.00 1.40 9.64
C PRO A 50 -0.68 0.68 9.90
N LYS A 51 -0.71 -0.65 9.81
CA LYS A 51 0.48 -1.49 9.99
C LYS A 51 1.22 -1.64 8.66
N ILE A 52 2.51 -1.99 8.74
CA ILE A 52 3.32 -2.31 7.55
C ILE A 52 2.66 -3.42 6.70
N SER A 53 2.02 -4.40 7.34
CA SER A 53 1.27 -5.47 6.66
C SER A 53 0.10 -4.96 5.84
N THR A 54 -0.57 -3.89 6.28
CA THR A 54 -1.65 -3.23 5.52
C THR A 54 -1.11 -2.61 4.24
N TYR A 55 0.03 -1.90 4.32
CA TYR A 55 0.67 -1.31 3.14
C TYR A 55 1.25 -2.36 2.19
N ASN A 56 1.87 -3.41 2.73
CA ASN A 56 2.39 -4.53 1.95
C ASN A 56 1.29 -5.23 1.16
N ALA A 57 0.15 -5.52 1.78
CA ALA A 57 -1.00 -6.11 1.09
C ALA A 57 -1.54 -5.20 -0.03
N LEU A 58 -1.57 -3.89 0.18
CA LEU A 58 -1.96 -2.96 -0.88
C LEU A 58 -0.92 -2.97 -2.02
N LEU A 59 0.36 -2.82 -1.70
CA LEU A 59 1.47 -2.76 -2.67
C LEU A 59 1.56 -4.00 -3.56
N SER A 60 1.35 -5.20 -3.01
CA SER A 60 1.35 -6.43 -3.80
C SER A 60 0.23 -6.45 -4.85
N LEU A 61 -0.96 -5.97 -4.49
CA LEU A 61 -2.09 -5.84 -5.42
C LEU A 61 -1.84 -4.80 -6.52
N PHE A 62 -1.16 -3.69 -6.22
CA PHE A 62 -0.74 -2.73 -7.25
C PHE A 62 0.30 -3.34 -8.21
N THR A 63 1.16 -4.19 -7.68
CA THR A 63 2.16 -4.94 -8.46
C THR A 63 1.50 -5.93 -9.41
N GLU A 64 0.47 -6.65 -8.98
CA GLU A 64 -0.30 -7.56 -9.84
C GLU A 64 -0.90 -6.84 -11.06
N LYS A 65 -1.42 -5.63 -10.84
CA LYS A 65 -2.13 -4.85 -11.87
C LYS A 65 -1.27 -3.86 -12.65
N GLY A 66 0.06 -3.85 -12.45
CA GLY A 66 0.98 -2.94 -13.15
C GLY A 66 0.83 -1.46 -12.76
N GLY A 67 0.18 -1.17 -11.63
CA GLY A 67 -0.18 0.17 -11.18
C GLY A 67 0.98 0.94 -10.54
N LYS A 68 2.08 1.21 -11.27
CA LYS A 68 3.30 1.84 -10.72
C LYS A 68 3.07 3.17 -9.99
N LYS A 69 2.13 4.00 -10.48
CA LYS A 69 1.79 5.29 -9.86
C LYS A 69 1.18 5.11 -8.47
N GLY A 70 0.23 4.18 -8.33
CA GLY A 70 -0.40 3.85 -7.06
C GLY A 70 0.58 3.22 -6.08
N ALA A 71 1.41 2.29 -6.55
CA ALA A 71 2.46 1.69 -5.73
C ALA A 71 3.43 2.75 -5.16
N ARG A 72 3.88 3.71 -5.98
CA ARG A 72 4.77 4.78 -5.51
C ARG A 72 4.08 5.75 -4.54
N LEU A 73 2.79 6.04 -4.74
CA LEU A 73 2.02 6.87 -3.81
C LEU A 73 1.92 6.21 -2.43
N LEU A 74 1.57 4.93 -2.37
CA LEU A 74 1.51 4.18 -1.11
C LEU A 74 2.87 4.07 -0.42
N PHE A 75 3.93 3.83 -1.19
CA PHE A 75 5.28 3.80 -0.65
C PHE A 75 5.68 5.15 -0.01
N ARG A 76 5.31 6.29 -0.61
CA ARG A 76 5.57 7.59 0.02
C ARG A 76 4.68 7.84 1.23
N GLU A 77 3.44 7.40 1.15
CA GLU A 77 2.47 7.57 2.23
C GLU A 77 2.89 6.78 3.47
N MET A 78 3.35 5.53 3.33
CA MET A 78 3.87 4.75 4.47
C MET A 78 5.06 5.44 5.14
N GLN A 79 6.00 5.97 4.35
CA GLN A 79 7.18 6.70 4.87
C GLN A 79 6.76 7.97 5.61
N ARG A 80 5.76 8.70 5.08
CA ARG A 80 5.23 9.90 5.74
C ARG A 80 4.56 9.58 7.08
N PHE A 81 4.04 8.37 7.24
CA PHE A 81 3.50 7.88 8.51
C PHE A 81 4.56 7.25 9.41
N GLY A 82 5.85 7.36 9.08
CA GLY A 82 6.94 6.81 9.89
C GLY A 82 7.08 5.29 9.80
N LEU A 83 6.36 4.63 8.89
CA LEU A 83 6.52 3.20 8.67
C LEU A 83 7.76 2.94 7.81
N SER A 84 8.66 2.11 8.33
CA SER A 84 9.88 1.70 7.62
C SER A 84 9.57 0.67 6.55
N PRO A 85 9.86 0.94 5.26
CA PRO A 85 9.79 -0.05 4.20
C PRO A 85 10.66 -1.27 4.49
N ASP A 86 10.14 -2.47 4.22
CA ASP A 86 10.87 -3.73 4.34
C ASP A 86 11.23 -4.32 2.96
N VAL A 87 11.87 -5.50 2.96
CA VAL A 87 12.21 -6.22 1.73
C VAL A 87 11.00 -6.45 0.84
N TYR A 88 9.84 -6.78 1.41
CA TYR A 88 8.62 -7.05 0.66
C TYR A 88 8.07 -5.78 0.00
N THR A 89 8.13 -4.66 0.73
CA THR A 89 7.74 -3.33 0.26
C THR A 89 8.53 -2.96 -0.99
N TYR A 90 9.86 -3.06 -0.93
CA TYR A 90 10.74 -2.72 -2.04
C TYR A 90 10.58 -3.68 -3.21
N THR A 91 10.55 -5.00 -2.97
CA THR A 91 10.35 -6.01 -4.01
C THR A 91 9.03 -5.78 -4.76
N SER A 92 7.94 -5.49 -4.04
CA SER A 92 6.65 -5.15 -4.66
C SER A 92 6.76 -3.89 -5.53
N LEU A 93 7.35 -2.82 -4.99
CA LEU A 93 7.52 -1.57 -5.73
C LEU A 93 8.38 -1.75 -6.99
N ILE A 94 9.48 -2.49 -6.91
CA ILE A 94 10.35 -2.80 -8.06
C ILE A 94 9.57 -3.57 -9.12
N ASN A 95 8.88 -4.64 -8.73
CA ASN A 95 8.10 -5.47 -9.64
C ASN A 95 6.98 -4.67 -10.33
N ALA A 96 6.35 -3.71 -9.64
CA ALA A 96 5.34 -2.83 -10.24
C ALA A 96 5.93 -1.94 -11.35
N TYR A 97 7.18 -1.48 -11.20
CA TYR A 97 7.87 -0.68 -12.23
C TYR A 97 8.40 -1.54 -13.38
N VAL A 98 8.88 -2.75 -13.09
CA VAL A 98 9.36 -3.71 -14.12
C VAL A 98 8.21 -4.13 -15.04
N LYS A 99 7.06 -4.50 -14.47
CA LYS A 99 5.86 -4.82 -15.27
C LYS A 99 5.38 -3.66 -16.13
N ALA A 100 5.65 -2.43 -15.71
CA ALA A 100 5.33 -1.22 -16.46
C ALA A 100 6.45 -0.79 -17.42
N ALA A 101 7.44 -1.66 -17.67
CA ALA A 101 8.63 -1.42 -18.51
C ALA A 101 9.35 -0.10 -18.18
N ASP A 102 9.38 0.29 -16.91
CA ASP A 102 9.94 1.57 -16.46
C ASP A 102 11.32 1.38 -15.82
N ILE A 103 12.34 1.97 -16.44
CA ILE A 103 13.74 1.91 -16.00
C ILE A 103 13.98 2.44 -14.58
N LYS A 104 13.01 3.19 -14.02
CA LYS A 104 13.08 3.65 -12.62
C LYS A 104 13.09 2.49 -11.62
N SER A 105 12.78 1.26 -12.02
CA SER A 105 12.98 0.05 -11.21
C SER A 105 14.41 -0.05 -10.66
N ARG A 106 15.43 0.25 -11.47
CA ARG A 106 16.84 0.25 -11.05
C ARG A 106 17.16 1.32 -10.02
N LYS A 107 16.50 2.48 -10.12
CA LYS A 107 16.62 3.54 -9.11
C LYS A 107 16.04 3.07 -7.76
N ILE A 108 14.90 2.38 -7.79
CA ILE A 108 14.27 1.83 -6.58
C ILE A 108 15.16 0.74 -5.96
N LEU A 109 15.80 -0.10 -6.76
CA LEU A 109 16.79 -1.06 -6.27
C LEU A 109 17.96 -0.36 -5.56
N SER A 110 18.44 0.76 -6.09
CA SER A 110 19.48 1.55 -5.43
C SER A 110 18.97 2.16 -4.11
N GLU A 111 17.73 2.65 -4.07
CA GLU A 111 17.07 3.14 -2.85
C GLU A 111 17.02 2.02 -1.78
N MET A 112 16.65 0.80 -2.16
CA MET A 112 16.61 -0.38 -1.29
C MET A 112 17.97 -0.70 -0.67
N LYS A 113 19.03 -0.77 -1.51
CA LYS A 113 20.39 -1.04 -1.03
C LYS A 113 20.92 0.06 -0.10
N LYS A 114 20.64 1.33 -0.41
CA LYS A 114 21.01 2.47 0.45
C LYS A 114 20.29 2.44 1.80
N ALA A 115 19.11 1.84 1.87
CA ALA A 115 18.40 1.61 3.11
C ALA A 115 18.94 0.39 3.90
N GLY A 116 20.01 -0.26 3.43
CA GLY A 116 20.60 -1.45 4.07
C GLY A 116 19.77 -2.71 3.90
N ILE A 117 18.86 -2.73 2.90
CA ILE A 117 17.96 -3.86 2.66
C ILE A 117 18.45 -4.61 1.43
N GLU A 118 18.72 -5.91 1.60
CA GLU A 118 19.19 -6.76 0.51
C GLU A 118 18.03 -7.23 -0.39
N PRO A 119 18.18 -7.18 -1.73
CA PRO A 119 17.17 -7.65 -2.67
C PRO A 119 16.85 -9.13 -2.47
N SER A 120 15.57 -9.49 -2.46
CA SER A 120 15.18 -10.91 -2.48
C SER A 120 15.39 -11.51 -3.88
N ILE A 121 15.53 -12.84 -3.95
CA ILE A 121 15.58 -13.60 -5.23
C ILE A 121 14.36 -13.37 -6.14
N THR A 122 13.28 -12.81 -5.61
CA THR A 122 12.03 -12.46 -6.32
C THR A 122 11.97 -11.02 -6.83
N CYS A 123 13.04 -10.23 -6.66
CA CYS A 123 13.21 -8.96 -7.37
C CYS A 123 13.44 -9.25 -8.86
N ASN A 124 12.39 -9.17 -9.66
CA ASN A 124 12.50 -9.32 -11.11
C ASN A 124 12.99 -7.99 -11.69
N ILE A 125 14.22 -7.91 -12.18
CA ILE A 125 14.86 -6.69 -12.71
C ILE A 125 15.32 -6.94 -14.14
#